data_AF-A0A841KCA9-F1
#
_entry.id   AF-A0A841KCA9-F1
#
_cell.length_a   1.000
_cell.length_b   1.000
_cell.length_c   1.000
_cell.angle_alpha   90.00
_cell.angle_beta   90.00
_cell.angle_gamma   90.00
#
_symmetry.space_group_name_H-M   'P 1'
#
loop_
_entity.id
_entity.type
_entity.pdbx_description
1 polymer ?
#
loop_
_entity_poly.entity_id
_entity_poly.type
_entity_poly.pdbx_seq_one_letter_code
_entity_poly.pdbx_strand_id
1 'polypeptide(L)'
;FEAVVVTTGRVPLAGERPFVPDHKVYFADFDDENTSYFVCAMLNSAMVKEYIESHTIQIQVSNIFKHMSIPRFKAADARHTKIVDLCKKAHLAKNDASRAEILDEMNKLSEEVLTGKKATKG
;
A
#
# COMPACT_ATOMS: atom_id res chain seq x y z
N PHE A 1 4.42 -11.04 0.54
CA PHE A 1 3.07 -10.41 0.65
C PHE A 1 2.99 -9.19 -0.29
N GLU A 2 1.85 -8.88 -0.90
CA GLU A 2 1.66 -7.67 -1.74
C GLU A 2 0.25 -7.10 -1.54
N ALA A 3 0.13 -5.77 -1.58
CA ALA A 3 -1.15 -5.06 -1.57
C ALA A 3 -1.33 -4.29 -2.89
N VAL A 4 -2.56 -4.15 -3.36
CA VAL A 4 -2.87 -3.42 -4.59
C VAL A 4 -4.19 -2.67 -4.42
N VAL A 5 -4.29 -1.48 -5.03
CA VAL A 5 -5.57 -0.76 -5.09
C VAL A 5 -6.30 -1.22 -6.35
N VAL A 6 -7.49 -1.77 -6.16
CA VAL A 6 -8.41 -2.11 -7.23
C VAL A 6 -9.65 -1.24 -7.12
N THR A 7 -10.07 -0.65 -8.23
CA THR A 7 -11.29 0.15 -8.34
C THR A 7 -12.38 -0.69 -9.00
N THR A 8 -13.15 -0.12 -9.92
CA THR A 8 -14.20 -0.83 -10.67
C THR A 8 -13.70 -1.24 -12.06
N GLY A 9 -14.22 -2.36 -12.56
CA GLY A 9 -14.08 -2.81 -13.93
C GLY A 9 -15.46 -2.94 -14.58
N ARG A 10 -15.54 -2.70 -15.90
CA ARG A 10 -16.78 -2.94 -16.65
C ARG A 10 -16.93 -4.43 -16.92
N VAL A 11 -17.96 -5.03 -16.34
CA VAL A 11 -18.32 -6.42 -16.62
C VAL A 11 -19.36 -6.44 -17.74
N PRO A 12 -19.13 -7.20 -18.84
CA PRO A 12 -20.13 -7.35 -19.89
C PRO A 12 -21.49 -7.73 -19.30
N LEU A 13 -22.54 -7.01 -19.69
CA LEU A 13 -23.94 -7.22 -19.26
C LEU A 13 -24.26 -6.96 -17.77
N ALA A 14 -23.27 -6.66 -16.90
CA ALA A 14 -23.49 -6.49 -15.46
C ALA A 14 -23.09 -5.11 -14.89
N GLY A 15 -22.63 -4.19 -15.74
CA GLY A 15 -22.26 -2.82 -15.37
C GLY A 15 -20.86 -2.72 -14.74
N GLU A 16 -20.61 -1.65 -13.97
CA GLU A 16 -19.38 -1.53 -13.18
C GLU A 16 -19.45 -2.43 -11.95
N ARG A 17 -18.39 -3.20 -11.73
CA ARG A 17 -18.25 -4.07 -10.54
C ARG A 17 -16.83 -3.96 -9.98
N PRO A 18 -16.65 -4.04 -8.65
CA PRO A 18 -15.33 -4.15 -8.06
C PRO A 18 -14.68 -5.49 -8.43
N PHE A 19 -13.35 -5.50 -8.59
CA PHE A 19 -12.60 -6.74 -8.78
C PHE A 19 -12.54 -7.54 -7.48
N VAL A 20 -12.96 -8.80 -7.51
CA VAL A 20 -12.85 -9.74 -6.38
C VAL A 20 -11.89 -10.87 -6.78
N PRO A 21 -10.60 -10.78 -6.43
CA PRO A 21 -9.66 -11.87 -6.63
C PRO A 21 -10.01 -13.08 -5.74
N ASP A 22 -9.70 -14.26 -6.24
CA ASP A 22 -10.04 -15.54 -5.61
C ASP A 22 -8.82 -16.19 -4.92
N HIS A 23 -9.09 -16.91 -3.82
CA HIS A 23 -8.17 -17.64 -2.93
C HIS A 23 -7.03 -16.83 -2.22
N LYS A 24 -7.17 -16.69 -0.88
CA LYS A 24 -6.26 -16.04 0.12
C LYS A 24 -6.02 -14.52 -0.06
N VAL A 25 -7.09 -13.75 -0.30
CA VAL A 25 -7.01 -12.28 -0.36
C VAL A 25 -7.74 -11.63 0.83
N TYR A 26 -7.17 -10.53 1.33
CA TYR A 26 -7.79 -9.66 2.32
C TYR A 26 -8.34 -8.41 1.63
N PHE A 27 -9.52 -7.98 2.05
CA PHE A 27 -10.20 -6.79 1.51
C PHE A 27 -10.30 -5.70 2.57
N ALA A 28 -10.06 -4.47 2.14
CA ALA A 28 -10.32 -3.26 2.92
C ALA A 28 -10.98 -2.25 1.99
N ASP A 29 -12.17 -1.79 2.37
CA ASP A 29 -12.91 -0.74 1.69
C ASP A 29 -12.46 0.64 2.16
N PHE A 30 -12.54 1.61 1.24
CA PHE A 30 -12.15 2.99 1.50
C PHE A 30 -13.07 3.94 0.73
N ASP A 31 -13.56 4.97 1.40
CA ASP A 31 -14.35 6.05 0.78
C ASP A 31 -13.47 7.14 0.14
N ASP A 32 -12.21 7.25 0.56
CA ASP A 32 -11.24 8.21 0.05
C ASP A 32 -10.13 7.51 -0.73
N GLU A 33 -9.99 7.88 -1.99
CA GLU A 33 -9.01 7.32 -2.92
C GLU A 33 -7.58 7.51 -2.40
N ASN A 34 -7.25 8.68 -1.85
CA ASN A 34 -5.89 8.94 -1.39
C ASN A 34 -5.53 8.09 -0.17
N THR A 35 -6.49 7.85 0.71
CA THR A 35 -6.34 6.96 1.86
C THR A 35 -6.11 5.52 1.42
N SER A 36 -6.80 5.03 0.39
CA SER A 36 -6.58 3.67 -0.12
C SER A 36 -5.18 3.49 -0.70
N TYR A 37 -4.70 4.44 -1.52
CA TYR A 37 -3.33 4.44 -2.05
C TYR A 37 -2.28 4.60 -0.96
N PHE A 38 -2.55 5.42 0.05
CA PHE A 38 -1.64 5.60 1.19
C PHE A 38 -1.48 4.29 1.97
N VAL A 39 -2.58 3.62 2.34
CA VAL A 39 -2.53 2.33 3.04
C VAL A 39 -1.86 1.26 2.18
N CYS A 40 -2.16 1.21 0.87
CA CYS A 40 -1.51 0.32 -0.07
C CYS A 40 0.01 0.50 -0.08
N ALA A 41 0.50 1.74 -0.12
CA ALA A 41 1.93 2.03 -0.07
C ALA A 41 2.57 1.59 1.25
N MET A 42 1.92 1.87 2.39
CA MET A 42 2.42 1.44 3.71
C MET A 42 2.55 -0.09 3.80
N LEU A 43 1.51 -0.81 3.37
CA LEU A 43 1.48 -2.26 3.34
C LEU A 43 2.55 -2.87 2.42
N ASN A 44 2.92 -2.14 1.37
CA ASN A 44 3.94 -2.59 0.43
C ASN A 44 5.38 -2.28 0.84
N SER A 45 5.58 -1.52 1.92
CA SER A 45 6.92 -1.22 2.44
C SER A 45 7.63 -2.49 2.90
N ALA A 46 8.96 -2.51 2.76
CA ALA A 46 9.79 -3.65 3.15
C ALA A 46 9.61 -3.97 4.63
N MET A 47 9.61 -2.95 5.51
CA MET A 47 9.40 -3.13 6.94
C MET A 47 8.07 -3.84 7.28
N VAL A 48 6.97 -3.48 6.60
CA VAL A 48 5.67 -4.14 6.81
C VAL A 48 5.64 -5.54 6.22
N LYS A 49 6.23 -5.75 5.04
CA LYS A 49 6.34 -7.07 4.41
C LYS A 49 7.16 -8.03 5.29
N GLU A 50 8.32 -7.61 5.78
CA GLU A 50 9.17 -8.39 6.67
C GLU A 50 8.48 -8.72 7.99
N TYR A 51 7.73 -7.76 8.56
CA TYR A 51 6.89 -8.02 9.73
C TYR A 51 5.84 -9.10 9.44
N ILE A 52 5.16 -9.03 8.29
CA ILE A 52 4.16 -10.03 7.92
C ILE A 52 4.80 -11.41 7.71
N GLU A 53 5.90 -11.46 6.97
CA GLU A 53 6.58 -12.70 6.60
C GLU A 53 7.21 -13.40 7.81
N SER A 54 7.78 -12.64 8.76
CA SER A 54 8.33 -13.18 10.02
C SER A 54 7.28 -13.84 10.92
N HIS A 55 6.01 -13.43 10.82
CA HIS A 55 4.91 -13.97 11.63
C HIS A 55 4.04 -14.99 10.87
N THR A 56 4.20 -15.12 9.54
CA THR A 56 3.39 -16.00 8.68
C THR A 56 3.67 -17.49 8.92
N ILE A 57 4.86 -17.86 9.44
CA ILE A 57 5.20 -19.25 9.78
C ILE A 57 4.35 -19.77 10.97
N GLN A 58 3.83 -18.88 11.82
CA GLN A 58 3.27 -19.28 13.11
C GLN A 58 1.74 -19.12 13.26
N ILE A 59 1.02 -18.23 12.54
CA ILE A 59 -0.39 -17.95 12.87
C ILE A 59 -1.23 -17.57 11.63
N GLN A 60 -2.52 -17.91 11.66
CA GLN A 60 -3.56 -17.34 10.79
C GLN A 60 -3.37 -15.82 10.63
N VAL A 61 -3.08 -15.39 9.40
CA VAL A 61 -2.77 -14.00 9.00
C VAL A 61 -3.86 -13.00 9.43
N SER A 62 -5.08 -13.44 9.74
CA SER A 62 -6.15 -12.57 10.27
C SER A 62 -5.81 -11.88 11.61
N ASN A 63 -4.95 -12.48 12.45
CA ASN A 63 -4.60 -11.89 13.74
C ASN A 63 -3.42 -10.89 13.64
N ILE A 64 -2.65 -10.92 12.56
CA ILE A 64 -1.42 -10.13 12.43
C ILE A 64 -1.70 -8.63 12.36
N PHE A 65 -2.77 -8.25 11.66
CA PHE A 65 -3.17 -6.85 11.51
C PHE A 65 -3.62 -6.23 12.83
N LYS A 66 -4.01 -7.04 13.84
CA LYS A 66 -4.33 -6.52 15.18
C LYS A 66 -3.10 -6.03 15.95
N HIS A 67 -1.92 -6.50 15.58
CA HIS A 67 -0.65 -6.14 16.22
C HIS A 67 0.13 -5.08 15.44
N MET A 68 -0.41 -4.61 14.31
CA MET A 68 0.19 -3.60 13.46
C MET A 68 -0.63 -2.32 13.46
N SER A 69 0.04 -1.18 13.67
CA SER A 69 -0.59 0.15 13.54
C SER A 69 -0.02 0.86 12.33
N ILE A 70 -0.86 1.13 11.33
CA ILE A 70 -0.52 1.94 10.17
C ILE A 70 -0.93 3.39 10.47
N PRO A 71 -0.08 4.39 10.18
CA PRO A 71 -0.43 5.79 10.33
C PRO A 71 -1.70 6.15 9.55
N ARG A 72 -2.52 7.05 10.08
CA ARG A 72 -3.62 7.63 9.30
C ARG A 72 -3.07 8.55 8.22
N PHE A 73 -3.66 8.51 7.03
CA PHE A 73 -3.36 9.46 5.96
C PHE A 73 -3.63 10.89 6.44
N LYS A 74 -2.72 11.81 6.11
CA LYS A 74 -2.78 13.23 6.47
C LYS A 74 -2.48 14.06 5.22
N ALA A 75 -3.51 14.63 4.60
CA ALA A 75 -3.34 15.46 3.41
C ALA A 75 -2.44 16.70 3.62
N ALA A 76 -2.31 17.16 4.87
CA ALA A 76 -1.42 18.26 5.23
C ALA A 76 0.07 17.87 5.34
N ASP A 77 0.41 16.57 5.37
CA ASP A 77 1.80 16.11 5.39
C ASP A 77 2.28 15.84 3.97
N ALA A 78 3.23 16.64 3.48
CA ALA A 78 3.77 16.55 2.14
C ALA A 78 4.41 15.17 1.83
N ARG A 79 4.88 14.44 2.86
CA ARG A 79 5.40 13.08 2.67
C ARG A 79 4.27 12.11 2.37
N HIS A 80 3.14 12.25 3.07
CA HIS A 80 1.97 11.40 2.86
C HIS A 80 1.39 11.61 1.46
N THR A 81 1.24 12.87 1.02
CA THR A 81 0.77 13.15 -0.34
C THR A 81 1.74 12.65 -1.40
N LYS A 82 3.05 12.80 -1.18
CA LYS A 82 4.07 12.27 -2.09
C LYS A 82 4.04 10.73 -2.17
N ILE A 83 3.82 10.03 -1.06
CA ILE A 83 3.64 8.57 -1.05
C ILE A 83 2.43 8.18 -1.92
N VAL A 84 1.30 8.87 -1.77
CA VAL A 84 0.10 8.63 -2.59
C VAL A 84 0.41 8.81 -4.07
N ASP A 85 1.07 9.90 -4.44
CA ASP A 85 1.44 10.18 -5.83
C ASP A 85 2.36 9.11 -6.42
N LEU A 86 3.38 8.68 -5.65
CA LEU A 86 4.28 7.60 -6.07
C LEU A 86 3.53 6.28 -6.23
N CYS A 87 2.62 5.96 -5.31
CA CYS A 87 1.80 4.76 -5.40
C CYS A 87 0.94 4.76 -6.67
N LYS A 88 0.25 5.87 -6.97
CA LYS A 88 -0.53 6.03 -8.21
C LYS A 88 0.35 5.90 -9.44
N LYS A 89 1.53 6.53 -9.46
CA LYS A 89 2.49 6.43 -10.57
C LYS A 89 2.98 4.98 -10.77
N ALA A 90 3.24 4.24 -9.70
CA ALA A 90 3.65 2.85 -9.77
C ALA A 90 2.56 1.94 -10.36
N HIS A 91 1.27 2.23 -10.08
CA HIS A 91 0.14 1.51 -10.71
C HIS A 91 0.00 1.81 -12.20
N LEU A 92 0.41 3.02 -12.64
CA LEU A 92 0.33 3.47 -14.03
C LEU A 92 1.62 3.20 -14.84
N ALA A 93 2.67 2.68 -14.20
CA ALA A 93 3.95 2.43 -14.85
C ALA A 93 3.80 1.38 -15.96
N LYS A 94 4.36 1.68 -17.14
CA LYS A 94 4.21 0.85 -18.34
C LYS A 94 5.33 -0.19 -18.51
N ASN A 95 6.37 -0.13 -17.69
CA ASN A 95 7.48 -1.06 -17.71
C ASN A 95 8.04 -1.28 -16.30
N ASP A 96 8.67 -2.42 -16.10
CA ASP A 96 9.13 -2.87 -14.78
C ASP A 96 10.28 -2.03 -14.23
N ALA A 97 11.17 -1.52 -15.09
CA ALA A 97 12.31 -0.71 -14.66
C ALA A 97 11.85 0.61 -14.01
N SER A 98 10.98 1.35 -14.70
CA SER A 98 10.40 2.59 -14.17
C SER A 98 9.54 2.32 -12.94
N ARG A 99 8.78 1.21 -12.92
CA ARG A 99 8.00 0.80 -11.75
C ARG A 99 8.92 0.54 -10.55
N ALA A 100 10.03 -0.16 -10.75
CA ALA A 100 10.96 -0.50 -9.68
C ALA A 100 11.60 0.75 -9.05
N GLU A 101 12.00 1.75 -9.85
CA GLU A 101 12.52 3.02 -9.35
C GLU A 101 11.50 3.77 -8.47
N ILE A 102 10.24 3.82 -8.93
CA ILE A 102 9.16 4.47 -8.19
C ILE A 102 8.86 3.73 -6.88
N LEU A 103 8.86 2.40 -6.92
CA LEU A 103 8.63 1.56 -5.73
C LEU A 103 9.76 1.70 -4.71
N ASP A 104 11.02 1.83 -5.14
CA ASP A 104 12.16 2.05 -4.25
C ASP A 104 12.08 3.43 -3.56
N GLU A 105 11.75 4.49 -4.30
CA GLU A 105 11.51 5.82 -3.71
C GLU A 105 10.33 5.80 -2.72
N MET A 106 9.23 5.15 -3.10
CA MET A 106 8.05 5.00 -2.25
C MET A 106 8.38 4.22 -0.97
N ASN A 107 9.19 3.17 -1.08
CA ASN A 107 9.59 2.35 0.07
C ASN A 107 10.34 3.18 1.11
N LYS A 108 11.39 3.90 0.68
CA LYS A 108 12.20 4.76 1.55
C LYS A 108 11.35 5.78 2.30
N LEU A 109 10.47 6.47 1.58
CA LEU A 109 9.60 7.49 2.17
C LEU A 109 8.56 6.87 3.12
N SER A 110 8.07 5.67 2.80
CA SER A 110 7.13 4.95 3.67
C SER A 110 7.78 4.52 4.98
N GLU A 111 9.01 4.03 4.95
CA GLU A 111 9.77 3.66 6.15
C GLU A 111 10.05 4.87 7.04
N GLU A 112 10.34 6.05 6.48
CA GLU A 112 10.48 7.29 7.26
C GLU A 112 9.18 7.64 8.01
N VAL A 113 8.04 7.51 7.34
CA VAL A 113 6.73 7.79 7.95
C VAL A 113 6.38 6.75 9.02
N LEU A 114 6.69 5.48 8.79
CA LEU A 114 6.41 4.39 9.73
C LEU A 114 7.33 4.43 10.97
N THR A 115 8.59 4.82 10.82
CA THR A 115 9.57 4.90 11.92
C THR A 115 9.54 6.24 12.65
N GLY A 116 8.81 7.24 12.13
CA GLY A 116 8.75 8.59 12.69
C GLY A 116 10.07 9.38 12.59
N LYS A 117 11.08 8.87 11.87
CA LYS A 117 12.35 9.58 11.65
C LYS A 117 12.13 10.72 10.66
N LYS A 118 12.50 11.94 11.05
CA LYS A 118 12.73 13.03 10.09
C LYS A 118 14.09 12.81 9.46
N ALA A 119 14.19 12.95 8.13
CA ALA A 119 15.47 12.99 7.43
C ALA A 119 16.40 13.98 8.14
N THR A 120 17.45 13.47 8.77
CA THR A 120 18.58 14.27 9.23
C THR A 120 19.21 14.89 7.99
N LYS A 121 18.90 16.17 7.74
CA LYS A 121 19.72 17.01 6.88
C LYS A 121 21.08 17.15 7.56
N GLY A 122 22.09 16.48 7.01
CA GLY A 122 23.50 16.81 7.25
C GLY A 122 23.88 18.12 6.56
#